data_AF-A0A2D5VKL4-F1
#
_entry.id   AF-A0A2D5VKL4-F1
#
_cell.length_a   1.000
_cell.length_b   1.000
_cell.length_c   1.000
_cell.angle_alpha   90.00
_cell.angle_beta   90.00
_cell.angle_gamma   90.00
#
_symmetry.space_group_name_H-M   'P 1'
#
loop_
_entity.id
_entity.type
_entity.pdbx_description
1 polymer ?
#
loop_
_entity_poly.entity_id
_entity_poly.type
_entity_poly.pdbx_seq_one_letter_code
_entity_poly.pdbx_strand_id
1 'polypeptide(L)'
;MELQQQSEADNQVIRGQNSVTFPAQEEPYQFDLLVSKDYVLSLEASWNMISLVGQPLAITPSKLKGDSQTAVLPMFGWHTLGFSYQPVEEFKHGEGYWMLSLNQQGERLVVPVEEYKQLDSYTIDLKAGWNLIGGVGKSYDFSNIE
;
A
#
# COMPACT_ATOMS: atom_id res chain seq x y z
N MET A 1 15.51 -6.69 0.67
CA MET A 1 16.53 -7.09 1.66
C MET A 1 17.03 -5.79 2.26
N GLU A 2 16.32 -5.27 3.26
CA GLU A 2 16.65 -4.00 3.93
C GLU A 2 17.31 -4.32 5.25
N LEU A 3 18.55 -3.90 5.50
CA LEU A 3 19.22 -4.08 6.79
C LEU A 3 19.11 -2.77 7.58
N GLN A 4 18.47 -2.78 8.73
CA GLN A 4 18.28 -1.61 9.61
C GLN A 4 19.28 -1.68 10.77
N GLN A 5 20.22 -0.75 10.86
CA GLN A 5 21.18 -0.76 11.94
C GLN A 5 20.62 -0.14 13.22
N GLN A 6 20.61 -0.87 14.34
CA GLN A 6 20.34 -0.32 15.67
C GLN A 6 21.67 -0.06 16.40
N SER A 7 22.15 1.18 16.33
CA SER A 7 23.01 1.77 17.37
C SER A 7 22.63 3.23 17.54
N GLU A 8 22.70 3.74 18.78
CA GLU A 8 22.15 5.03 19.23
C GLU A 8 22.74 6.30 18.58
N ALA A 9 23.46 6.20 17.45
CA ALA A 9 24.11 7.36 16.81
C ALA A 9 23.61 7.71 15.40
N ASP A 10 22.97 6.82 14.63
CA ASP A 10 22.39 7.21 13.33
C ASP A 10 21.54 6.06 12.75
N ASN A 11 20.22 6.15 12.84
CA ASN A 11 19.33 5.20 12.16
C ASN A 11 19.36 5.47 10.65
N GLN A 12 20.22 4.76 9.92
CA GLN A 12 20.27 4.85 8.45
C GLN A 12 19.35 3.80 7.81
N VAL A 13 18.35 4.26 7.06
CA VAL A 13 17.48 3.40 6.24
C VAL A 13 18.05 3.30 4.83
N ILE A 14 18.48 2.10 4.43
CA ILE A 14 19.08 1.84 3.12
C ILE A 14 18.11 1.00 2.27
N ARG A 15 17.72 1.53 1.10
CA ARG A 15 16.73 0.90 0.19
C ARG A 15 17.27 0.67 -1.20
N GLY A 16 16.93 -0.48 -1.78
CA GLY A 16 17.20 -0.78 -3.20
C GLY A 16 18.68 -0.88 -3.57
N GLN A 17 19.59 -1.00 -2.60
CA GLN A 17 21.01 -1.17 -2.85
C GLN A 17 21.42 -2.64 -2.78
N ASN A 18 22.24 -3.08 -3.74
CA ASN A 18 22.77 -4.45 -3.77
C ASN A 18 23.91 -4.67 -2.76
N SER A 19 24.53 -3.59 -2.28
CA SER A 19 25.61 -3.62 -1.31
C SER A 19 25.71 -2.27 -0.62
N VAL A 20 26.09 -2.27 0.65
CA VAL A 20 26.46 -1.07 1.39
C VAL A 20 27.76 -1.35 2.16
N THR A 21 28.56 -0.30 2.41
CA THR A 21 29.82 -0.41 3.15
C THR A 21 29.72 0.40 4.43
N PHE A 22 30.13 -0.20 5.54
CA PHE A 22 30.25 0.46 6.83
C PHE A 22 31.73 0.58 7.21
N PRO A 23 32.14 1.68 7.88
CA PRO A 23 33.50 1.79 8.40
C PRO A 23 33.77 0.71 9.47
N ALA A 24 35.04 0.44 9.77
CA ALA A 24 35.35 -0.45 10.88
C ALA A 24 35.15 0.27 12.22
N GLN A 25 34.60 -0.42 13.22
CA GLN A 25 34.42 0.08 14.59
C GLN A 25 34.57 -1.05 15.61
N GLU A 26 34.73 -0.70 16.89
CA GLU A 26 34.93 -1.67 17.99
C GLU A 26 33.62 -2.34 18.44
N GLU A 27 32.50 -1.62 18.37
CA GLU A 27 31.18 -2.13 18.78
C GLU A 27 30.51 -2.93 17.66
N PRO A 28 29.80 -4.02 18.00
CA PRO A 28 29.09 -4.82 17.01
C PRO A 28 28.00 -4.01 16.32
N TYR A 29 27.83 -4.24 15.03
CA TYR A 29 26.69 -3.74 14.29
C TYR A 29 25.48 -4.65 14.53
N GLN A 30 24.37 -4.07 14.95
CA GLN A 30 23.07 -4.73 14.86
C GLN A 30 22.46 -4.42 13.48
N PHE A 31 21.75 -5.37 12.87
CA PHE A 31 21.00 -5.14 11.64
C PHE A 31 19.63 -5.84 11.72
N ASP A 32 18.56 -5.17 11.32
CA ASP A 32 17.21 -5.73 11.21
C ASP A 32 16.86 -5.90 9.74
N LEU A 33 16.65 -7.14 9.30
CA LEU A 33 16.36 -7.40 7.90
C LEU A 33 14.84 -7.32 7.60
N LEU A 34 14.39 -6.30 6.87
CA LEU A 34 13.03 -6.27 6.30
C LEU A 34 13.05 -6.73 4.83
N VAL A 35 12.32 -7.81 4.57
CA VAL A 35 12.06 -8.28 3.20
C VAL A 35 10.60 -7.99 2.91
N SER A 36 10.35 -6.90 2.19
CA SER A 36 9.04 -6.55 1.68
C SER A 36 9.01 -6.74 0.17
N LYS A 37 7.82 -7.01 -0.35
CA LYS A 37 7.54 -6.90 -1.79
C LYS A 37 6.79 -5.60 -1.98
N ASP A 38 7.27 -4.75 -2.89
CA ASP A 38 6.54 -3.56 -3.28
C ASP A 38 5.13 -3.96 -3.73
N TYR A 39 4.14 -3.40 -3.05
CA TYR A 39 2.77 -3.50 -3.50
C TYR A 39 2.51 -2.33 -4.44
N VAL A 40 2.22 -2.65 -5.70
CA VAL A 40 2.06 -1.65 -6.76
C VAL A 40 0.60 -1.66 -7.22
N LEU A 41 -0.06 -0.50 -7.13
CA LEU A 41 -1.34 -0.28 -7.76
C LEU A 41 -1.12 0.18 -9.19
N SER A 42 -1.71 -0.53 -10.15
CA SER A 42 -1.78 -0.08 -11.54
C SER A 42 -3.09 0.69 -11.73
N LEU A 43 -2.98 1.93 -12.19
CA LEU A 43 -4.11 2.79 -12.53
C LEU A 43 -4.19 2.89 -14.04
N GLU A 44 -5.39 2.75 -14.57
CA GLU A 44 -5.73 3.09 -15.93
C GLU A 44 -6.15 4.57 -16.02
N ALA A 45 -6.36 5.05 -17.24
CA ALA A 45 -6.93 6.37 -17.45
C ALA A 45 -8.34 6.48 -16.83
N SER A 46 -8.67 7.65 -16.27
CA SER A 46 -9.95 7.96 -15.64
C SER A 46 -10.15 7.30 -14.27
N TRP A 47 -11.39 6.97 -13.92
CA TRP A 47 -11.79 6.42 -12.62
C TRP A 47 -11.37 4.97 -12.46
N ASN A 48 -10.60 4.71 -11.40
CA ASN A 48 -10.12 3.40 -11.01
C ASN A 48 -10.75 2.99 -9.68
N MET A 49 -11.29 1.77 -9.64
CA MET A 49 -11.63 1.12 -8.38
C MET A 49 -10.37 0.48 -7.82
N ILE A 50 -9.93 0.94 -6.65
CA ILE A 50 -8.74 0.45 -5.98
C ILE A 50 -9.07 -0.13 -4.61
N SER A 51 -8.19 -0.98 -4.12
CA SER A 51 -8.21 -1.46 -2.74
C SER A 51 -6.79 -1.76 -2.27
N LEU A 52 -6.53 -1.57 -0.98
CA LEU A 52 -5.26 -1.96 -0.36
C LEU A 52 -5.40 -3.38 0.20
N VAL A 53 -4.71 -4.35 -0.42
CA VAL A 53 -4.78 -5.77 -0.06
C VAL A 53 -3.90 -6.13 1.13
N GLY A 54 -4.30 -5.65 2.29
CA GLY A 54 -3.57 -5.79 3.53
C GLY A 54 -4.12 -4.79 4.54
N GLN A 55 -3.60 -4.82 5.75
CA GLN A 55 -3.96 -3.88 6.78
C GLN A 55 -3.18 -2.58 6.56
N PRO A 56 -3.82 -1.48 6.13
CA PRO A 56 -3.20 -0.16 6.20
C PRO A 56 -3.02 0.19 7.68
N LEU A 57 -1.79 0.55 8.07
CA LEU A 57 -1.47 0.98 9.43
C LEU A 57 -1.61 2.50 9.56
N ALA A 58 -1.13 3.26 8.57
CA ALA A 58 -1.19 4.73 8.57
C ALA A 58 -1.22 5.37 7.16
N ILE A 59 -1.62 4.60 6.14
CA ILE A 59 -1.67 5.08 4.76
C ILE A 59 -2.88 6.00 4.56
N THR A 60 -2.62 7.22 4.10
CA THR A 60 -3.64 8.19 3.68
C THR A 60 -3.64 8.32 2.15
N PRO A 61 -4.72 8.85 1.53
CA PRO A 61 -4.74 9.10 0.09
C PRO A 61 -3.58 9.98 -0.40
N SER A 62 -3.16 10.96 0.39
CA SER A 62 -2.02 11.82 0.07
C SER A 62 -0.70 11.03 0.05
N LYS A 63 -0.48 10.15 1.02
CA LYS A 63 0.70 9.27 1.05
C LYS A 63 0.71 8.28 -0.12
N LEU A 64 -0.46 7.71 -0.45
CA LEU A 64 -0.59 6.78 -1.57
C LEU A 64 -0.35 7.48 -2.92
N LYS A 65 -0.88 8.70 -3.11
CA LYS A 65 -0.61 9.53 -4.29
C LYS A 65 0.89 9.80 -4.43
N GLY A 66 1.57 10.06 -3.32
CA GLY A 66 2.98 10.43 -3.30
C GLY A 66 3.27 11.57 -4.29
N ASP A 67 4.30 11.38 -5.10
CA ASP A 67 4.77 12.36 -6.08
C ASP A 67 4.03 12.30 -7.42
N SER A 68 3.06 11.41 -7.60
CA SER A 68 2.30 11.34 -8.85
C SER A 68 1.63 12.68 -9.17
N GLN A 69 1.80 13.14 -10.40
CA GLN A 69 1.21 14.39 -10.90
C GLN A 69 -0.16 14.16 -11.56
N THR A 70 -0.53 12.90 -11.81
CA THR A 70 -1.75 12.53 -12.56
C THR A 70 -2.80 11.84 -11.69
N ALA A 71 -2.40 11.29 -10.54
CA ALA A 71 -3.28 10.83 -9.49
C ALA A 71 -3.96 12.02 -8.79
N VAL A 72 -5.30 12.02 -8.74
CA VAL A 72 -6.09 13.15 -8.22
C VAL A 72 -6.71 12.83 -6.86
N LEU A 73 -6.66 13.82 -5.97
CA LEU A 73 -7.37 13.84 -4.69
C LEU A 73 -8.67 14.68 -4.79
N PRO A 74 -9.67 14.44 -3.92
CA PRO A 74 -9.71 13.36 -2.93
C PRO A 74 -9.99 12.00 -3.59
N MET A 75 -9.66 10.93 -2.88
CA MET A 75 -10.19 9.61 -3.18
C MET A 75 -11.52 9.43 -2.46
N PHE A 76 -12.40 8.59 -2.99
CA PHE A 76 -13.76 8.44 -2.48
C PHE A 76 -14.05 7.02 -2.03
N GLY A 77 -14.59 6.86 -0.82
CA GLY A 77 -15.07 5.58 -0.29
C GLY A 77 -16.60 5.54 -0.26
N TRP A 78 -17.16 4.33 -0.23
CA TRP A 78 -18.61 4.17 -0.07
C TRP A 78 -19.02 4.40 1.39
N HIS A 79 -19.83 5.43 1.63
CA HIS A 79 -20.39 5.73 2.93
C HIS A 79 -21.81 5.17 3.04
N THR A 80 -21.98 4.15 3.88
CA THR A 80 -23.27 3.45 4.03
C THR A 80 -24.37 4.33 4.60
N LEU A 81 -24.02 5.27 5.50
CA LEU A 81 -24.97 6.24 6.01
C LEU A 81 -25.18 7.35 4.96
N GLY A 82 -26.38 7.39 4.38
CA GLY A 82 -26.70 8.35 3.31
C GLY A 82 -26.34 7.88 1.89
N PHE A 83 -25.91 6.62 1.74
CA PHE A 83 -25.76 5.93 0.44
C PHE A 83 -25.00 6.75 -0.62
N SER A 84 -23.82 7.25 -0.27
CA SER A 84 -23.06 8.17 -1.13
C SER A 84 -21.57 7.88 -1.08
N TYR A 85 -20.88 8.29 -2.15
CA TYR A 85 -19.42 8.35 -2.16
C TYR A 85 -18.96 9.63 -1.47
N GLN A 86 -18.03 9.49 -0.52
CA GLN A 86 -17.50 10.61 0.26
C GLN A 86 -15.97 10.61 0.23
N PRO A 87 -15.31 11.78 0.28
CA PRO A 87 -13.88 11.88 0.45
C PRO A 87 -13.41 11.06 1.66
N VAL A 88 -12.29 10.35 1.51
CA VAL A 88 -11.68 9.61 2.61
C VAL A 88 -10.36 10.24 3.02
N GLU A 89 -10.04 10.14 4.30
CA GLU A 89 -8.77 10.63 4.88
C GLU A 89 -7.82 9.49 5.21
N GLU A 90 -8.37 8.30 5.45
CA GLU A 90 -7.66 7.07 5.77
C GLU A 90 -8.22 5.92 4.93
N PHE A 91 -7.36 4.95 4.63
CA PHE A 91 -7.80 3.67 4.07
C PHE A 91 -8.12 2.68 5.19
N LYS A 92 -9.15 1.89 4.95
CA LYS A 92 -9.58 0.80 5.83
C LYS A 92 -9.36 -0.52 5.12
N HIS A 93 -9.02 -1.50 5.94
CA HIS A 93 -8.80 -2.84 5.48
C HIS A 93 -10.06 -3.43 4.84
N GLY A 94 -9.92 -4.01 3.64
CA GLY A 94 -11.02 -4.71 2.96
C GLY A 94 -12.06 -3.80 2.28
N GLU A 95 -11.89 -2.48 2.32
CA GLU A 95 -12.76 -1.53 1.62
C GLU A 95 -12.22 -1.19 0.22
N GLY A 96 -13.14 -0.83 -0.68
CA GLY A 96 -12.82 -0.31 -2.02
C GLY A 96 -12.96 1.21 -2.09
N TYR A 97 -12.17 1.83 -2.97
CA TYR A 97 -12.10 3.28 -3.15
C TYR A 97 -12.07 3.65 -4.63
N TRP A 98 -12.66 4.78 -4.97
CA TRP A 98 -12.51 5.41 -6.26
C TRP A 98 -11.35 6.39 -6.25
N MET A 99 -10.49 6.25 -7.23
CA MET A 99 -9.37 7.14 -7.49
C MET A 99 -9.38 7.58 -8.96
N LEU A 100 -9.21 8.87 -9.21
CA LEU A 100 -9.11 9.40 -10.57
C LEU A 100 -7.63 9.51 -10.97
N SER A 101 -7.28 8.94 -12.14
CA SER A 101 -6.02 9.21 -12.82
C SER A 101 -6.27 9.98 -14.11
N LEU A 102 -5.50 11.04 -14.34
CA LEU A 102 -5.51 11.80 -15.58
C LEU A 102 -4.49 11.27 -16.60
N ASN A 103 -3.70 10.25 -16.25
CA ASN A 103 -2.72 9.66 -17.14
C ASN A 103 -3.40 8.79 -18.20
N GLN A 104 -3.30 9.19 -19.47
CA GLN A 104 -3.91 8.47 -20.58
C GLN A 104 -3.23 7.13 -20.90
N GLN A 105 -2.01 6.92 -20.40
CA GLN A 105 -1.22 5.69 -20.62
C GLN A 105 -1.26 4.75 -19.40
N GLY A 106 -1.99 5.13 -18.36
CA GLY A 106 -1.95 4.49 -17.05
C GLY A 106 -0.70 4.85 -16.26
N GLU A 107 -0.72 4.57 -14.96
CA GLU A 107 0.40 4.82 -14.06
C GLU A 107 0.49 3.75 -12.96
N ARG A 108 1.64 3.69 -12.30
CA ARG A 108 1.89 2.76 -11.19
C ARG A 108 2.20 3.54 -9.93
N LEU A 109 1.41 3.31 -8.89
CA LEU A 109 1.65 3.87 -7.56
C LEU A 109 2.22 2.79 -6.65
N VAL A 110 3.33 3.11 -6.01
CA VAL A 110 3.94 2.25 -4.99
C VAL A 110 3.22 2.53 -3.67
N VAL A 111 2.66 1.50 -3.07
CA VAL A 111 2.04 1.59 -1.75
C VAL A 111 3.15 1.60 -0.69
N PRO A 112 3.20 2.59 0.21
CA PRO A 112 4.22 2.66 1.26
C PRO A 112 4.19 1.42 2.16
N VAL A 113 5.22 0.57 2.07
CA VAL A 113 5.25 -0.76 2.71
C VAL A 113 5.54 -0.69 4.21
N GLU A 114 6.11 0.41 4.70
CA GLU A 114 6.40 0.61 6.14
C GLU A 114 5.11 0.74 6.96
N GLU A 115 4.06 1.20 6.29
CA GLU A 115 2.75 1.48 6.89
C GLU A 115 1.71 0.45 6.43
N TYR A 116 2.15 -0.71 5.97
CA TYR A 116 1.31 -1.72 5.34
C TYR A 116 1.69 -3.13 5.75
N LYS A 117 0.70 -3.89 6.21
CA LYS A 117 0.87 -5.32 6.50
C LYS A 117 0.06 -6.15 5.52
N GLN A 118 0.72 -6.95 4.68
CA GLN A 118 0.02 -7.92 3.85
C GLN A 118 -0.67 -8.97 4.73
N LEU A 119 -1.90 -9.32 4.35
CA LEU A 119 -2.70 -10.33 5.05
C LEU A 119 -3.06 -11.46 4.07
N ASP A 120 -2.99 -12.70 4.56
CA ASP A 120 -3.32 -13.89 3.77
C ASP A 120 -4.83 -14.06 3.56
N SER A 121 -5.62 -13.55 4.50
CA SER A 121 -7.07 -13.56 4.51
C SER A 121 -7.58 -12.41 5.37
N TYR A 122 -8.86 -12.07 5.20
CA TYR A 122 -9.52 -11.10 6.05
C TYR A 122 -11.02 -11.35 6.16
N THR A 123 -11.61 -10.76 7.18
CA THR A 123 -13.06 -10.73 7.41
C THR A 123 -13.52 -9.29 7.45
N ILE A 124 -14.61 -8.99 6.75
CA ILE A 124 -15.29 -7.70 6.79
C ILE A 124 -16.74 -7.90 7.23
N ASP A 125 -17.18 -7.08 8.17
CA ASP A 125 -18.58 -7.06 8.59
C ASP A 125 -19.41 -6.28 7.56
N LEU A 126 -20.39 -6.96 6.97
CA LEU A 126 -21.30 -6.33 6.02
C LEU A 126 -22.35 -5.49 6.75
N LYS A 127 -22.62 -4.32 6.20
CA LYS A 127 -23.70 -3.43 6.67
C LYS A 127 -24.93 -3.59 5.79
N ALA A 128 -26.08 -3.19 6.30
CA ALA A 128 -27.31 -3.16 5.50
C ALA A 128 -27.16 -2.21 4.29
N GLY A 129 -27.67 -2.65 3.13
CA GLY A 129 -27.57 -1.92 1.86
C GLY A 129 -26.33 -2.31 1.04
N TRP A 130 -25.89 -1.41 0.17
CA TRP A 130 -24.69 -1.63 -0.64
C TRP A 130 -23.43 -1.55 0.24
N ASN A 131 -22.46 -2.41 -0.04
CA ASN A 131 -21.11 -2.38 0.53
C ASN A 131 -20.13 -2.35 -0.63
N LEU A 132 -19.06 -1.56 -0.52
CA LEU A 132 -17.97 -1.58 -1.48
C LEU A 132 -16.78 -2.29 -0.87
N ILE A 133 -16.56 -3.53 -1.31
CA ILE A 133 -15.56 -4.43 -0.76
C ILE A 133 -14.35 -4.43 -1.69
N GLY A 134 -13.16 -4.30 -1.11
CA GLY A 134 -11.89 -4.36 -1.82
C GLY A 134 -11.54 -5.77 -2.31
N GLY A 135 -10.58 -5.86 -3.22
CA GLY A 135 -10.09 -7.14 -3.72
C GLY A 135 -9.41 -7.99 -2.63
N VAL A 136 -9.20 -9.27 -2.94
CA VAL A 136 -8.37 -10.19 -2.15
C VAL A 136 -6.95 -10.24 -2.73
N GLY A 137 -5.93 -10.21 -1.86
CA GLY A 137 -4.54 -9.92 -2.24
C GLY A 137 -3.77 -11.01 -2.98
N LYS A 138 -4.37 -12.17 -3.23
CA LYS A 138 -3.66 -13.29 -3.84
C LYS A 138 -4.07 -13.43 -5.30
N SER A 139 -3.09 -13.24 -6.18
CA SER A 139 -3.13 -13.82 -7.51
C SER A 139 -3.06 -15.34 -7.33
N TYR A 140 -4.15 -16.04 -7.63
CA TYR A 140 -4.12 -17.50 -7.74
C TYR A 140 -3.70 -17.85 -9.16
N ASP A 141 -2.61 -18.61 -9.28
CA ASP A 141 -2.23 -19.24 -10.54
C ASP A 141 -3.01 -20.56 -10.66
N PHE A 142 -3.96 -20.61 -11.59
CA PHE A 142 -4.77 -21.80 -11.87
C PHE A 142 -4.14 -22.70 -12.94
N SER A 143 -2.88 -22.48 -13.31
CA SER A 143 -2.20 -23.25 -14.36
C SER A 143 -1.87 -24.69 -13.94
N ASN A 144 -1.98 -25.01 -12.64
CA ASN A 144 -1.86 -26.37 -12.10
C ASN A 144 -3.12 -26.72 -11.30
N ILE A 145 -4.16 -27.16 -12.00
CA ILE A 145 -5.24 -27.94 -11.40
C ILE A 145 -4.97 -29.38 -11.85
N GLU A 146 -4.49 -30.24 -10.95
CA GLU A 146 -4.42 -31.70 -11.16
C GLU A 146 -5.82 -32.32 -11.11
#